data_AF-A0A444VTI6-F1
#
_entry.id   AF-A0A444VTI6-F1
#
_cell.length_a   1.000
_cell.length_b   1.000
_cell.length_c   1.000
_cell.angle_alpha   90.00
_cell.angle_beta   90.00
_cell.angle_gamma   90.00
#
_symmetry.space_group_name_H-M   'P 1'
#
loop_
_entity.id
_entity.type
_entity.pdbx_description
1 polymer ?
#
loop_
_entity_poly.entity_id
_entity_poly.type
_entity_poly.pdbx_seq_one_letter_code
_entity_poly.pdbx_strand_id
1 'polypeptide(L)' 'MKETKFSEMTTEELIKNQKTLKTVNTVFCVVLFMLFILNIFIIFMKGFSAMSVVPIALLPILFLNLKNLKEIKRELESRE' A
#
# COMPACT_ATOMS: atom_id res chain seq x y z
N MET A 1 -11.22 -13.99 -3.01
CA MET A 1 -10.13 -13.61 -3.94
C MET A 1 -9.40 -14.88 -4.30
N LYS A 2 -9.08 -15.14 -5.58
CA LYS A 2 -8.11 -16.18 -5.92
C LYS A 2 -6.81 -15.78 -5.22
N GLU A 3 -6.34 -16.59 -4.29
CA GLU A 3 -5.02 -16.38 -3.71
C GLU A 3 -4.02 -16.59 -4.86
N THR A 4 -3.52 -15.49 -5.43
CA THR A 4 -2.36 -15.54 -6.30
C THR A 4 -1.21 -16.06 -5.44
N LYS A 5 -1.01 -17.38 -5.47
CA LYS A 5 0.11 -18.00 -4.77
C LYS A 5 1.38 -17.48 -5.45
N PHE A 6 2.13 -16.66 -4.73
CA PHE A 6 3.42 -16.17 -5.21
C PHE A 6 4.35 -17.33 -5.63
N SER A 7 4.17 -18.53 -5.06
CA SER A 7 4.86 -19.76 -5.44
C SER A 7 4.64 -20.19 -6.90
N GLU A 8 3.52 -19.81 -7.53
CA GLU A 8 3.21 -20.17 -8.92
C GLU A 8 3.83 -19.18 -9.95
N MET A 9 4.35 -18.04 -9.48
CA MET A 9 4.99 -17.04 -10.35
C MET A 9 6.45 -17.41 -10.63
N THR A 10 6.94 -17.01 -11.80
CA THR A 10 8.38 -17.07 -12.11
C THR A 10 9.16 -16.02 -11.32
N THR A 11 10.46 -16.25 -11.09
CA THR A 11 11.31 -15.31 -10.34
C THR A 11 11.32 -13.91 -10.97
N GLU A 12 11.27 -13.82 -12.30
CA GLU A 12 11.18 -12.55 -13.03
C GLU A 12 9.86 -11.80 -12.75
N GLU A 13 8.74 -12.52 -12.75
CA GLU A 13 7.43 -11.96 -12.41
C GLU A 13 7.35 -11.50 -10.95
N LEU A 14 7.93 -12.26 -10.02
CA LEU A 14 8.05 -11.87 -8.62
C LEU A 14 8.86 -10.58 -8.45
N ILE A 15 10.02 -10.46 -9.10
CA ILE A 15 10.86 -9.25 -9.05
C ILE A 15 10.11 -8.05 -9.64
N LYS A 16 9.42 -8.24 -10.77
CA LYS A 16 8.61 -7.18 -11.39
C LYS A 16 7.47 -6.72 -10.47
N ASN A 17 6.78 -7.67 -9.84
CA ASN A 17 5.72 -7.38 -8.88
C ASN A 17 6.26 -6.69 -7.63
N GLN A 18 7.41 -7.11 -7.11
CA GLN A 18 8.08 -6.46 -5.98
C GLN A 18 8.38 -4.99 -6.26
N LYS A 19 8.98 -4.68 -7.42
CA LYS A 19 9.28 -3.30 -7.84
C LYS A 19 8.02 -2.48 -8.00
N THR A 20 7.01 -3.03 -8.68
CA THR A 20 5.72 -2.38 -8.88
C THR A 20 5.05 -2.05 -7.54
N LEU A 21 4.91 -3.04 -6.65
CA LEU A 21 4.31 -2.86 -5.33
C LEU A 21 5.10 -1.85 -4.50
N LYS A 22 6.44 -1.88 -4.53
CA LYS A 22 7.27 -0.91 -3.81
C LYS A 22 7.04 0.52 -4.30
N THR A 23 7.00 0.73 -5.61
CA THR A 23 6.73 2.04 -6.21
C THR A 23 5.32 2.52 -5.88
N VAL A 24 4.30 1.69 -6.14
CA VAL A 24 2.89 2.05 -5.87
C VAL A 24 2.69 2.35 -4.39
N ASN A 25 3.23 1.53 -3.50
CA ASN A 25 3.10 1.73 -2.06
C ASN A 25 3.81 3.00 -1.57
N THR A 26 4.94 3.37 -2.19
CA THR A 26 5.63 4.64 -1.92
C THR A 26 4.77 5.83 -2.32
N VAL A 27 4.23 5.84 -3.55
CA VAL A 27 3.33 6.89 -4.04
C VAL A 27 2.08 6.97 -3.17
N PHE A 28 1.49 5.83 -2.84
CA PHE A 28 0.30 5.76 -1.99
C PHE A 28 0.55 6.34 -0.61
N CYS A 29 1.71 6.06 0.00
CA CYS A 29 2.11 6.65 1.28
C CYS A 29 2.25 8.19 1.20
N VAL A 30 2.89 8.70 0.14
CA VAL A 30 3.05 10.15 -0.08
C VAL A 30 1.70 10.83 -0.24
N VAL A 31 0.81 10.25 -1.06
CA VAL A 31 -0.53 10.78 -1.30
C VAL A 31 -1.37 10.75 -0.03
N LEU A 32 -1.33 9.66 0.75
CA LEU A 32 -2.02 9.55 2.03
C LEU A 32 -1.53 10.60 3.04
N PHE A 33 -0.22 10.83 3.11
CA PHE A 33 0.35 11.84 3.99
C PHE A 33 -0.08 13.26 3.60
N MET A 34 -0.07 13.57 2.30
CA MET A 34 -0.57 14.85 1.79
C MET A 34 -2.06 15.04 2.09
N LEU A 35 -2.87 14.00 1.87
CA LEU A 35 -4.30 13.98 2.22
C LEU A 35 -4.54 14.20 3.71
N PHE A 36 -3.68 13.65 4.57
CA PHE A 36 -3.78 13.82 6.02
C PHE A 36 -3.53 15.28 6.44
N ILE A 37 -2.48 15.91 5.91
CA ILE A 37 -2.17 17.33 6.17
C ILE A 37 -3.30 18.23 5.69
N LEU A 38 -3.79 18.01 4.46
CA LEU A 38 -4.90 18.80 3.90
C LEU A 38 -6.17 18.62 4.73
N ASN A 39 -6.46 17.42 5.21
CA ASN A 39 -7.61 17.18 6.07
C ASN A 39 -7.49 17.91 7.41
N ILE A 40 -6.33 17.89 8.05
CA ILE A 40 -6.10 18.66 9.28
C ILE A 40 -6.38 20.15 9.02
N PHE A 41 -5.83 20.71 7.95
CA PHE A 41 -6.06 22.11 7.58
C PHE A 41 -7.55 22.41 7.35
N ILE A 42 -8.27 21.55 6.62
CA ILE A 42 -9.70 21.72 6.36
C ILE A 42 -10.51 21.62 7.66
N ILE A 43 -10.19 20.69 8.56
CA ILE A 43 -10.88 20.55 9.85
C ILE A 43 -10.76 21.84 10.67
N PHE A 44 -9.58 22.46 10.71
CA PHE A 44 -9.39 23.74 11.42
C PHE A 44 -10.18 24.89 10.78
N MET A 45 -10.30 24.92 9.45
CA MET A 45 -10.94 26.04 8.74
C MET A 45 -12.46 25.90 8.59
N LYS A 46 -12.96 24.67 8.38
CA LYS A 46 -14.36 24.38 8.01
C LYS A 46 -15.05 23.40 8.96
N GLY A 47 -14.33 22.87 9.95
CA GLY A 47 -14.83 21.82 10.83
C GLY A 47 -14.71 20.42 10.23
N PHE A 48 -15.05 19.42 11.04
CA PHE A 48 -15.00 18.03 10.64
C PHE A 48 -16.07 17.68 9.60
N SER A 49 -15.72 16.83 8.63
CA SER A 49 -16.65 16.31 7.63
C SER A 49 -16.50 14.79 7.50
N ALA A 50 -17.49 14.11 6.90
CA ALA A 50 -17.38 12.69 6.60
C ALA A 50 -16.20 12.36 5.65
N MET A 51 -15.73 13.33 4.85
CA MET A 51 -14.56 13.13 4.00
C MET A 51 -13.25 13.07 4.81
N SER A 52 -13.26 13.57 6.04
CA SER A 52 -12.08 13.61 6.92
C SER A 52 -11.64 12.25 7.46
N VAL A 53 -12.51 11.23 7.39
CA VAL A 53 -12.14 9.85 7.76
C VAL A 53 -11.51 9.05 6.62
N VAL A 54 -11.53 9.56 5.38
CA VAL A 54 -11.02 8.86 4.20
C VAL A 54 -9.55 8.43 4.35
N PRO A 55 -8.61 9.27 4.83
CA PRO A 55 -7.23 8.84 5.00
C PRO A 55 -7.09 7.63 5.95
N ILE A 56 -7.92 7.58 7.00
CA ILE A 56 -7.94 6.49 7.99
C ILE A 56 -8.54 5.23 7.38
N ALA A 57 -9.64 5.35 6.63
CA ALA A 57 -10.30 4.24 5.97
C ALA A 57 -9.41 3.54 4.92
N LEU A 58 -8.42 4.25 4.37
CA LEU A 58 -7.48 3.72 3.38
C LEU A 58 -6.24 3.04 4.01
N LEU A 59 -5.98 3.19 5.31
CA LEU A 59 -4.84 2.57 5.99
C LEU A 59 -4.78 1.04 5.87
N PRO A 60 -5.89 0.27 5.98
CA PRO A 60 -5.85 -1.18 5.83
C PRO A 60 -5.26 -1.63 4.49
N ILE A 61 -5.52 -0.87 3.42
CA ILE A 61 -5.00 -1.16 2.08
C ILE A 61 -3.47 -1.01 2.05
N LEU A 62 -2.92 -0.01 2.75
CA LEU A 62 -1.47 0.17 2.89
C LEU A 62 -0.84 -1.04 3.61
N PHE A 63 -1.45 -1.51 4.70
CA PHE A 63 -0.98 -2.69 5.43
C PHE A 63 -1.03 -3.97 4.60
N LEU A 64 -2.11 -4.18 3.83
CA LEU A 64 -2.23 -5.32 2.93
C LEU A 64 -1.12 -5.31 1.86
N ASN A 65 -0.83 -4.17 1.25
CA ASN A 65 0.25 -4.04 0.28
C ASN A 65 1.64 -4.31 0.90
N LEU A 66 1.88 -3.84 2.13
CA LEU A 66 3.12 -4.15 2.86
C LEU A 66 3.25 -5.65 3.19
N LYS A 67 2.15 -6.31 3.53
CA LYS A 67 2.13 -7.76 3.76
C LYS A 67 2.48 -8.52 2.48
N ASN A 68 1.84 -8.16 1.36
CA ASN A 68 2.12 -8.76 0.04
C ASN A 68 3.59 -8.58 -0.35
N LEU A 69 4.17 -7.39 -0.10
CA LEU A 69 5.58 -7.13 -0.38
C LEU A 69 6.52 -8.01 0.46
N LYS A 70 6.17 -8.27 1.73
CA LYS A 70 6.91 -9.19 2.60
C LYS A 70 6.81 -10.64 2.13
N GLU A 71 5.63 -11.07 1.69
CA GLU A 71 5.42 -12.42 1.15
C GLU A 71 6.22 -12.65 -0.14
N ILE A 72 6.21 -11.68 -1.07
CA ILE A 72 7.04 -11.71 -2.28
C ILE A 72 8.53 -11.79 -1.94
N LYS A 73 8.99 -11.01 -0.94
CA LYS A 73 10.40 -11.04 -0.51
C LYS A 73 10.79 -12.40 0.07
N ARG A 74 9.94 -13.00 0.90
CA ARG A 74 10.16 -14.34 1.45
C ARG A 74 10.22 -15.41 0.37
N GLU A 75 9.33 -15.33 -0.62
CA GLU A 75 9.32 -16.25 -1.75
C GLU A 75 10.61 -16.13 -2.57
N LEU A 76 11.08 -14.91 -2.85
CA LEU A 76 12.37 -14.68 -3.52
C LEU A 76 13.55 -15.24 -2.72
N GLU A 77 13.61 -14.97 -1.42
CA GLU A 77 14.66 -15.49 -0.51
C GLU A 77 14.65 -17.02 -0.42
N SER A 78 13.49 -17.68 -0.56
CA SER A 78 13.41 -19.15 -0.55
C SER A 78 13.90 -19.82 -1.82
N ARG A 79 14.12 -19.03 -2.90
CA ARG A 79 14.58 -19.50 -4.20
C ARG A 79 16.07 -19.23 -4.44
N GLU A 80 16.71 -18.45 -3.57
CA GLU A 80 18.17 -18.26 -3.50
C GLU A 80 18.83 -19.40 -2.71
#